data_AF-A0A367LTF5-F1
#
_entry.id   AF-A0A367LTF5-F1
#
_cell.length_a   1.000
_cell.length_b   1.000
_cell.length_c   1.000
_cell.angle_alpha   90.00
_cell.angle_beta   90.00
_cell.angle_gamma   90.00
#
_symmetry.space_group_name_H-M   'P 1'
#
loop_
_entity.id
_entity.type
_entity.pdbx_description
1 polymer ?
#
loop_
_entity_poly.entity_id
_entity_poly.type
_entity_poly.pdbx_seq_one_letter_code
_entity_poly.pdbx_strand_id
1 'polypeptide(L)' 'LGAEVRGLDARRPLAPEQVLALKQALREHHILVFRQQHLDDEQYLRFATLFGSVFQPPADIPVLSSGGDGKVPDIV' A
#
# COMPACT_ATOMS: atom_id res chain seq x y z
N LEU A 1 -4.08 18.93 -6.92
CA LEU A 1 -3.25 17.71 -6.79
C LEU A 1 -3.56 17.10 -5.43
N GLY A 2 -3.90 15.81 -5.40
CA GLY A 2 -4.27 15.07 -4.20
C GLY A 2 -5.77 15.01 -3.93
N ALA A 3 -6.23 13.87 -3.40
CA ALA A 3 -7.57 13.66 -2.88
C ALA A 3 -7.55 12.86 -1.57
N GLU A 4 -8.49 13.15 -0.67
CA GLU A 4 -8.75 12.37 0.53
C GLU A 4 -9.83 11.34 0.25
N VAL A 5 -9.58 10.07 0.56
CA VAL A 5 -10.56 8.98 0.39
C VAL A 5 -11.20 8.69 1.74
N ARG A 6 -12.54 8.78 1.81
CA ARG A 6 -13.35 8.55 3.01
C ARG A 6 -14.30 7.37 2.83
N GLY A 7 -14.70 6.76 3.94
CA GLY A 7 -15.65 5.65 3.95
C GLY A 7 -15.09 4.32 3.42
N LEU A 8 -13.78 4.23 3.23
CA LEU A 8 -13.08 3.01 2.81
C LEU A 8 -12.34 2.40 4.01
N ASP A 9 -12.48 1.09 4.19
CA ASP A 9 -11.74 0.30 5.16
C ASP A 9 -10.72 -0.58 4.42
N ALA A 10 -9.45 -0.19 4.46
CA ALA A 10 -8.37 -0.89 3.74
C ALA A 10 -7.99 -2.24 4.40
N ARG A 11 -8.48 -2.50 5.62
CA ARG A 11 -8.25 -3.77 6.34
C ARG A 11 -9.00 -4.94 5.71
N ARG A 12 -10.02 -4.66 4.88
CA ARG A 12 -10.88 -5.67 4.26
C ARG A 12 -10.62 -5.77 2.76
N PRO A 13 -10.91 -6.93 2.13
CA PRO A 13 -10.95 -7.03 0.68
C PRO A 13 -11.92 -6.00 0.10
N LEU A 14 -11.48 -5.28 -0.93
CA LEU A 14 -12.30 -4.30 -1.64
C LEU A 14 -13.02 -4.96 -2.82
N ALA A 15 -14.23 -4.51 -3.08
CA ALA A 15 -14.97 -4.96 -4.27
C ALA A 15 -14.29 -4.44 -5.55
N PRO A 16 -14.38 -5.15 -6.68
CA PRO A 16 -13.74 -4.76 -7.94
C PRO A 16 -14.08 -3.32 -8.38
N GLU A 17 -15.32 -2.88 -8.12
CA GLU A 17 -15.81 -1.55 -8.47
C GLU A 17 -15.10 -0.46 -7.65
N GLN A 18 -14.84 -0.74 -6.36
CA GLN A 18 -14.09 0.16 -5.49
C GLN A 18 -12.63 0.28 -5.95
N VAL A 19 -12.01 -0.83 -6.32
CA VAL A 19 -10.63 -0.85 -6.83
C VAL A 19 -10.53 -0.03 -8.13
N LEU A 20 -11.50 -0.18 -9.04
CA LEU A 20 -11.56 0.61 -10.26
C LEU A 20 -11.67 2.11 -9.97
N ALA A 21 -12.57 2.50 -9.05
CA ALA A 21 -12.75 3.89 -8.65
C ALA A 21 -11.46 4.47 -8.05
N LEU A 22 -10.75 3.72 -7.21
CA LEU A 22 -9.46 4.15 -6.65
C LEU A 22 -8.40 4.35 -7.73
N LYS A 23 -8.31 3.46 -8.72
CA LYS A 23 -7.37 3.60 -9.83
C LYS A 23 -7.66 4.84 -10.69
N GLN A 24 -8.94 5.12 -10.94
CA GLN A 24 -9.36 6.34 -11.65
C GLN A 24 -9.03 7.59 -10.84
N ALA A 25 -9.37 7.61 -9.55
CA ALA A 25 -9.07 8.71 -8.65
C ALA A 25 -7.56 8.97 -8.55
N LEU A 26 -6.72 7.92 -8.51
CA LEU A 26 -5.27 8.07 -8.51
C LEU A 26 -4.75 8.68 -9.81
N ARG A 27 -5.29 8.30 -10.97
CA ARG A 27 -4.90 8.88 -12.27
C ARG A 27 -5.24 10.37 -12.39
N GLU A 28 -6.36 10.79 -11.79
CA GLU A 28 -6.81 12.17 -11.83
C GLU A 28 -6.09 13.03 -10.78
N HIS A 29 -6.01 12.53 -9.54
CA HIS A 29 -5.55 13.31 -8.39
C HIS A 29 -4.07 13.10 -8.09
N HIS A 30 -3.43 12.08 -8.66
CA HIS A 30 -2.00 11.71 -8.52
C HIS A 30 -1.58 11.25 -7.11
N ILE A 31 -2.29 11.67 -6.07
CA ILE A 31 -2.05 11.33 -4.67
C ILE A 31 -3.40 11.01 -4.03
N LEU A 32 -3.49 9.89 -3.31
CA LEU A 32 -4.65 9.53 -2.50
C LEU A 32 -4.23 9.41 -1.04
N VAL A 33 -4.99 10.03 -0.14
CA VAL A 33 -4.75 9.98 1.31
C VAL A 33 -5.86 9.20 1.99
N PHE A 34 -5.50 8.13 2.70
CA PHE A 34 -6.40 7.31 3.51
C PHE A 34 -6.10 7.57 4.98
N ARG A 35 -7.01 8.21 5.70
CA ARG A 35 -6.83 8.55 7.12
C ARG A 35 -7.23 7.37 8.01
N GLN A 36 -6.60 7.28 9.18
CA GLN A 36 -7.00 6.37 10.28
C GLN A 36 -7.04 4.89 9.90
N GLN A 37 -6.15 4.46 9.00
CA GLN A 37 -5.99 3.05 8.66
C GLN A 37 -4.87 2.46 9.51
N HIS A 38 -5.22 1.47 10.33
CA HIS A 38 -4.26 0.64 11.05
C HIS A 38 -4.26 -0.72 10.36
N LEU A 39 -3.22 -0.98 9.57
CA LEU A 39 -3.04 -2.20 8.78
C LEU A 39 -1.94 -3.03 9.42
N ASP A 40 -2.09 -4.35 9.42
CA ASP A 40 -0.95 -5.26 9.60
C ASP A 40 -0.21 -5.45 8.26
N ASP A 41 0.93 -6.11 8.31
CA ASP A 41 1.84 -6.36 7.18
C ASP A 41 1.13 -7.00 5.98
N GLU A 42 0.28 -8.00 6.24
CA GLU A 42 -0.47 -8.71 5.20
C GLU A 42 -1.54 -7.81 4.57
N GLN A 43 -2.24 -7.04 5.39
CA GLN A 43 -3.25 -6.09 4.95
C GLN A 43 -2.62 -4.96 4.12
N TYR A 44 -1.46 -4.45 4.55
CA TYR A 44 -0.71 -3.43 3.83
C TYR A 44 -0.25 -3.95 2.47
N LEU A 45 0.38 -5.13 2.43
CA LEU A 45 0.82 -5.76 1.18
C LEU A 45 -0.35 -5.99 0.21
N ARG A 46 -1.46 -6.54 0.70
CA ARG A 46 -2.67 -6.78 -0.10
C ARG A 46 -3.20 -5.47 -0.67
N PHE A 47 -3.28 -4.42 0.14
CA PHE A 47 -3.78 -3.11 -0.29
C PHE A 47 -2.85 -2.45 -1.32
N ALA A 48 -1.53 -2.46 -1.08
CA ALA A 48 -0.54 -1.92 -2.01
C ALA A 48 -0.58 -2.64 -3.37
N THR A 49 -0.79 -3.96 -3.35
CA THR A 49 -0.87 -4.79 -4.56
C THR A 49 -2.05 -4.42 -5.47
N LEU A 50 -3.08 -3.74 -4.96
CA LEU A 50 -4.20 -3.25 -5.78
C LEU A 50 -3.74 -2.26 -6.85
N PHE A 51 -2.66 -1.52 -6.58
CA PHE A 51 -2.14 -0.47 -7.47
C PHE A 51 -1.04 -0.96 -8.43
N GLY A 52 -0.57 -2.20 -8.27
CA GLY A 52 0.45 -2.81 -9.11
C GLY A 52 1.28 -3.83 -8.32
N SER A 53 2.25 -4.45 -9.00
CA SER A 53 3.17 -5.37 -8.33
C SER A 53 4.03 -4.64 -7.30
N VAL A 54 4.03 -5.12 -6.05
CA VAL A 54 4.93 -4.63 -5.02
C VAL A 54 6.32 -5.20 -5.29
N PHE A 55 7.32 -4.33 -5.37
CA PHE A 55 8.71 -4.74 -5.52
C PHE A 55 9.24 -5.27 -4.18
N GLN A 56 9.69 -6.52 -4.18
CA GLN A 56 10.39 -7.11 -3.05
C GLN A 56 11.87 -7.25 -3.41
N PRO A 57 12.77 -6.48 -2.76
CA PRO A 57 14.19 -6.60 -3.04
C PRO A 57 14.71 -7.98 -2.62
N PRO A 58 15.71 -8.53 -3.33
CA PRO A 58 16.47 -9.67 -2.86
C PRO A 58 17.08 -9.39 -1.48
N ALA A 59 17.15 -10.43 -0.63
CA ALA A 59 17.66 -10.31 0.74
C ALA A 59 19.09 -9.79 0.82
N ASP A 60 19.88 -9.96 -0.25
CA ASP A 60 21.29 -9.60 -0.31
C ASP A 60 21.52 -8.12 -0.67
N ILE A 61 20.44 -7.34 -0.92
CA ILE A 61 20.52 -5.93 -1.27
C ILE A 61 20.13 -5.08 -0.05
N PRO A 62 21.07 -4.33 0.56
CA PRO A 62 20.75 -3.47 1.69
C PRO A 62 19.85 -2.31 1.26
N VAL A 63 18.67 -2.22 1.88
CA VAL A 63 17.77 -1.05 1.78
C VAL A 63 17.93 -0.17 3.02
N LEU A 64 17.56 1.11 2.94
CA LEU A 64 17.80 2.14 3.97
C LEU A 64 17.16 1.90 5.35
N SER A 65 16.58 0.73 5.58
CA SER A 65 16.08 0.24 6.88
C SER A 65 16.67 -1.13 7.20
N SER A 66 18.00 -1.28 7.10
CA SER A 66 18.68 -2.46 7.63
C SER A 66 18.72 -2.37 9.15
N GLY A 67 17.96 -3.25 9.83
CA GLY A 67 18.31 -3.66 11.20
C GLY A 67 19.74 -4.22 11.23
N GLY A 68 20.33 -4.35 12.41
CA GLY A 68 21.74 -4.76 12.57
C GLY A 68 22.11 -6.12 11.95
N ASP A 69 21.15 -6.87 11.41
CA ASP A 69 21.26 -8.15 10.73
C ASP A 69 21.00 -8.09 9.20
N GLY A 70 20.73 -6.91 8.63
CA GLY A 70 20.59 -6.72 7.18
C GLY A 70 19.33 -7.33 6.55
N LYS A 71 18.41 -7.86 7.36
CA LYS A 71 17.17 -8.45 6.85
C LYS A 71 16.17 -7.38 6.44
N VAL A 72 15.41 -7.68 5.38
CA VAL A 72 14.19 -6.96 5.06
C VAL A 72 13.22 -7.09 6.24
N PRO A 73 12.68 -6.00 6.80
CA PRO A 73 11.62 -6.11 7.80
C PRO A 73 10.40 -6.77 7.13
N ASP A 74 9.77 -7.71 7.85
CA ASP A 74 8.39 -8.06 7.56
C ASP A 74 7.57 -6.76 7.63
N ILE A 75 6.76 -6.56 6.59
CA ILE A 75 6.34 -5.26 6.05
C ILE A 75 5.66 -4.37 7.10
N VAL A 76 6.27 -3.24 7.49
CA VAL A 76 5.71 -2.23 8.42
C VAL A 76 4.47 -1.51 7.89
#